data_AF-A0A9X2JMU8-F1
#
_entry.id   AF-A0A9X2JMU8-F1
#
_cell.length_a   1.000
_cell.length_b   1.000
_cell.length_c   1.000
_cell.angle_alpha   90.00
_cell.angle_beta   90.00
_cell.angle_gamma   90.00
#
_symmetry.space_group_name_H-M   'P 1'
#
loop_
_entity.id
_entity.type
_entity.pdbx_description
1 polymer ?
#
loop_
_entity_poly.entity_id
_entity_poly.type
_entity_poly.pdbx_seq_one_letter_code
_entity_poly.pdbx_strand_id
1 'polypeptide(L)'
;MKLQYLTSTAVAALVSTFGGPAAAQNMINTSEVTVDGADVTFSSVMAEEDGYLVIHTTQDGEVVVPESIGSAAVSAGENNDVTVTTEYPLAEAENYIAMLHVESNGNETYDFGPDNTDVDTPVTVDGEVVTASFGGSGSTTEVDAAEGNEAMSGGDSSEQSASAEMTSGEMDAEGIGSGQMAGDMTMADLETHIAQWPQASKKAAMEMWDKYGAPAEMTDTLLIWRDNGPFVRTYVYGYEIDHNWPAPHKDVLQQFIHYDVPTDVFDELAMFDGSIIAERTKGEISARCHSEFANLIALNLGNDVITGEKSVDEARAAYEEAVRQHMAGNSPEIAQRLTFEPAGEDITNAEEAVIQQ
;
A
#
# COMPACT_ATOMS: atom_id res chain seq x y z
N MET A 1 -8.07 12.98 0.71
CA MET A 1 -7.01 13.40 -0.25
C MET A 1 -7.63 13.70 -1.60
N LYS A 2 -6.91 14.35 -2.52
CA LYS A 2 -7.32 14.47 -3.92
C LYS A 2 -6.26 13.71 -4.74
N LEU A 3 -6.64 12.61 -5.39
CA LEU A 3 -5.76 11.94 -6.36
C LEU A 3 -5.31 12.99 -7.38
N GLN A 4 -4.01 13.00 -7.67
CA GLN A 4 -3.46 13.84 -8.72
C GLN A 4 -3.22 12.93 -9.92
N TYR A 5 -3.92 13.20 -11.02
CA TYR A 5 -3.66 12.48 -12.26
C TYR A 5 -2.52 13.22 -12.97
N LEU A 6 -1.42 12.52 -13.21
CA LEU A 6 -0.40 13.02 -14.13
C LEU A 6 -0.91 12.81 -15.54
N THR A 7 -1.09 13.92 -16.28
CA THR A 7 -1.34 13.92 -17.72
C THR A 7 -0.07 13.51 -18.47
N SER A 8 0.37 12.28 -18.26
CA SER A 8 1.54 11.72 -18.94
C SER A 8 1.15 11.39 -20.37
N THR A 9 1.73 12.10 -21.34
CA THR A 9 1.79 11.57 -22.69
C THR A 9 2.79 10.42 -22.62
N ALA A 10 2.33 9.18 -22.79
CA ALA A 10 3.17 7.99 -22.67
C ALA A 10 4.25 7.97 -23.78
N VAL A 11 5.40 8.60 -23.51
CA VAL A 11 6.56 8.62 -24.39
C VAL A 11 7.51 7.51 -23.96
N ALA A 12 7.43 6.38 -24.65
CA ALA A 12 8.53 5.42 -24.65
C ALA A 12 9.74 6.09 -25.34
N ALA A 13 10.70 6.58 -24.55
CA ALA A 13 11.90 7.29 -25.03
C ALA A 13 12.89 6.35 -25.75
N LEU A 14 12.51 5.91 -26.96
CA LEU A 14 13.25 4.95 -27.78
C LEU A 14 14.36 5.66 -28.58
N VAL A 15 15.40 6.15 -27.88
CA VAL A 15 16.53 6.83 -28.50
C VAL A 15 17.37 5.85 -29.33
N SER A 16 17.37 6.02 -30.65
CA SER A 16 18.20 5.22 -31.56
C SER A 16 18.98 6.10 -32.55
N THR A 17 20.25 6.37 -32.20
CA THR A 17 21.46 5.99 -32.97
C THR A 17 22.64 6.99 -32.93
N PHE A 18 23.86 6.41 -32.95
CA PHE A 18 25.19 6.97 -33.24
C PHE A 18 25.93 7.86 -32.22
N GLY A 19 27.00 7.29 -31.66
CA GLY A 19 28.34 7.82 -32.00
C GLY A 19 29.22 8.42 -30.90
N GLY A 20 29.02 8.09 -29.63
CA GLY A 20 29.94 8.43 -28.53
C GLY A 20 30.08 7.27 -27.52
N PRO A 21 30.93 7.39 -26.49
CA PRO A 21 30.75 6.56 -25.30
C PRO A 21 29.36 6.86 -24.75
N ALA A 22 28.47 5.87 -24.77
CA ALA A 22 27.11 6.04 -24.28
C ALA A 22 27.16 6.32 -22.78
N ALA A 23 26.73 7.51 -22.37
CA ALA A 23 26.15 7.66 -21.04
C ALA A 23 24.90 6.78 -21.00
N ALA A 24 24.71 6.05 -19.90
CA ALA A 24 23.50 5.29 -19.66
C ALA A 24 22.31 6.26 -19.68
N GLN A 25 21.38 6.09 -20.62
CA GLN A 25 20.13 6.86 -20.64
C GLN A 25 19.07 6.06 -19.89
N ASN A 26 18.33 6.73 -19.01
CA ASN A 26 17.21 6.11 -18.28
C ASN A 26 16.23 5.43 -19.26
N MET A 27 15.96 4.14 -19.06
CA MET A 27 15.17 3.33 -19.98
C MET A 27 14.55 2.12 -19.28
N ILE A 28 13.26 1.89 -19.50
CA ILE A 28 12.54 0.69 -19.06
C ILE A 28 12.25 -0.16 -20.31
N ASN A 29 12.82 -1.37 -20.41
CA ASN A 29 12.59 -2.22 -21.58
C ASN A 29 11.32 -3.05 -21.41
N THR A 30 10.27 -2.72 -22.17
CA THR A 30 8.99 -3.45 -22.18
C THR A 30 8.85 -4.50 -23.30
N SER A 31 9.93 -4.76 -24.06
CA SER A 31 9.89 -5.75 -25.17
C SER A 31 9.68 -7.17 -24.67
N GLU A 32 10.14 -7.47 -23.45
CA GLU A 32 10.06 -8.76 -22.78
C GLU A 32 9.68 -8.52 -21.30
N VAL A 33 8.40 -8.22 -21.07
CA VAL A 33 7.80 -8.22 -19.72
C VAL A 33 7.09 -9.55 -19.51
N THR A 34 7.37 -10.23 -18.40
CA THR A 34 6.62 -11.41 -17.97
C THR A 34 5.84 -11.11 -16.70
N VAL A 35 4.54 -11.39 -16.71
CA VAL A 35 3.66 -11.31 -15.54
C VAL A 35 3.31 -12.73 -15.10
N ASP A 36 3.63 -13.08 -13.86
CA ASP A 36 3.23 -14.34 -13.21
C ASP A 36 2.51 -14.02 -11.90
N GLY A 37 1.19 -13.92 -11.96
CA GLY A 37 0.37 -13.47 -10.83
C GLY A 37 0.68 -12.02 -10.45
N ALA A 38 1.36 -11.86 -9.31
CA ALA A 38 1.79 -10.55 -8.77
C ALA A 38 3.24 -10.19 -9.15
N ASP A 39 4.02 -11.12 -9.69
CA ASP A 39 5.41 -10.85 -10.07
C ASP A 39 5.49 -10.36 -11.52
N VAL A 40 6.01 -9.15 -11.70
CA VAL A 40 6.22 -8.50 -13.00
C VAL A 40 7.71 -8.35 -13.24
N THR A 41 8.26 -9.11 -14.18
CA THR A 41 9.70 -9.08 -14.48
C THR A 41 9.97 -8.34 -15.79
N PHE A 42 10.85 -7.33 -15.72
CA PHE A 42 11.36 -6.57 -16.86
C PHE A 42 12.77 -7.06 -17.20
N SER A 43 12.99 -7.48 -18.45
CA SER A 43 14.28 -8.05 -18.85
C SER A 43 15.47 -7.10 -18.69
N SER A 44 15.25 -5.78 -18.83
CA SER A 44 16.30 -4.78 -18.62
C SER A 44 15.72 -3.42 -18.18
N VAL A 45 16.37 -2.80 -17.19
CA VAL A 45 16.14 -1.41 -16.77
C VAL A 45 17.48 -0.70 -16.67
N MET A 46 17.62 0.39 -17.41
CA MET A 46 18.77 1.28 -17.33
C MET A 46 18.41 2.47 -16.44
N ALA A 47 19.19 2.71 -15.39
CA ALA A 47 19.06 3.87 -14.51
C ALA A 47 20.38 4.68 -14.52
N GLU A 48 20.30 6.01 -14.46
CA GLU A 48 21.49 6.88 -14.38
C GLU A 48 22.06 6.95 -12.94
N GLU A 49 21.19 6.82 -11.95
CA GLU A 49 21.47 6.83 -10.51
C GLU A 49 20.78 5.63 -9.83
N ASP A 50 21.06 5.37 -8.56
CA ASP A 50 20.33 4.34 -7.79
C ASP A 50 18.86 4.81 -7.59
N GLY A 51 17.92 3.87 -7.45
CA GLY A 51 16.49 4.21 -7.34
C GLY A 51 15.55 3.01 -7.41
N TYR A 52 14.34 3.23 -7.92
CA TYR A 52 13.26 2.24 -7.93
C TYR A 52 12.55 2.14 -9.27
N LEU A 53 12.21 0.92 -9.67
CA LEU A 53 11.18 0.65 -10.67
C LEU A 53 9.85 0.45 -9.93
N VAL A 54 8.86 1.28 -10.25
CA VAL A 54 7.57 1.35 -9.54
C VAL A 54 6.43 1.06 -10.51
N ILE A 55 5.43 0.29 -10.08
CA ILE A 55 4.24 -0.01 -10.89
C ILE A 55 3.06 0.81 -10.38
N HIS A 56 2.42 1.54 -11.29
CA HIS A 56 1.19 2.30 -11.07
C HIS A 56 0.04 1.74 -11.90
N THR A 57 -1.17 1.91 -11.37
CA THR A 57 -2.43 1.68 -12.09
C THR A 57 -2.73 2.87 -13.02
N THR A 58 -3.66 2.66 -13.95
CA THR A 58 -4.22 3.75 -14.76
C THR A 58 -5.72 3.90 -14.49
N GLN A 59 -6.21 5.14 -14.56
CA GLN A 59 -7.62 5.46 -14.45
C GLN A 59 -7.97 6.50 -15.52
N ASP A 60 -9.00 6.21 -16.33
CA ASP A 60 -9.37 6.99 -17.53
C ASP A 60 -8.22 7.23 -18.54
N GLY A 61 -7.19 6.38 -18.49
CA GLY A 61 -5.98 6.46 -19.33
C GLY A 61 -4.85 7.34 -18.76
N GLU A 62 -5.06 7.95 -17.58
CA GLU A 62 -4.05 8.74 -16.87
C GLU A 62 -3.42 7.91 -15.73
N VAL A 63 -2.21 8.26 -15.31
CA VAL A 63 -1.49 7.52 -14.26
C VAL A 63 -2.02 7.94 -12.89
N VAL A 64 -2.38 6.95 -12.06
CA VAL A 64 -2.74 7.20 -10.66
C VAL A 64 -1.46 7.42 -9.86
N VAL A 65 -1.31 8.61 -9.29
CA VAL A 65 -0.18 9.00 -8.42
C VAL A 65 -0.68 9.83 -7.23
N PRO A 66 0.07 9.88 -6.11
CA PRO A 66 1.35 9.20 -5.83
C PRO A 66 1.22 7.73 -5.41
N GLU A 67 0.01 7.18 -5.34
CA GLU A 67 -0.23 5.76 -5.02
C GLU A 67 0.40 4.82 -6.05
N SER A 68 1.00 3.72 -5.59
CA SER A 68 1.63 2.67 -6.40
C SER A 68 1.22 1.29 -5.90
N ILE A 69 1.32 0.26 -6.74
CA ILE A 69 0.90 -1.12 -6.40
C ILE A 69 2.08 -2.08 -6.24
N GLY A 70 3.32 -1.62 -6.35
CA GLY A 70 4.53 -2.42 -6.14
C GLY A 70 5.80 -1.68 -6.58
N SER A 71 6.94 -1.99 -5.96
CA SER A 71 8.25 -1.42 -6.32
C SER A 71 9.38 -2.46 -6.23
N ALA A 72 10.48 -2.21 -6.95
CA ALA A 72 11.75 -2.93 -6.80
C ALA A 72 12.92 -1.96 -6.91
N ALA A 73 13.96 -2.15 -6.09
CA ALA A 73 15.18 -1.37 -6.16
C ALA A 73 15.97 -1.67 -7.45
N VAL A 74 16.57 -0.63 -8.02
CA VAL A 74 17.47 -0.67 -9.18
C VAL A 74 18.72 0.15 -8.88
N SER A 75 19.88 -0.34 -9.31
CA SER A 75 21.15 0.37 -9.16
C SER A 75 21.50 1.19 -10.40
N ALA A 76 22.36 2.19 -10.23
CA ALA A 76 22.93 2.98 -11.32
C ALA A 76 23.61 2.06 -12.36
N GLY A 77 23.20 2.19 -13.62
CA GLY A 77 23.61 1.36 -14.74
C GLY A 77 22.55 0.36 -15.19
N GLU A 78 23.01 -0.81 -15.65
CA GLU A 78 22.18 -1.83 -16.29
C GLU A 78 21.70 -2.87 -15.27
N ASN A 79 20.40 -2.88 -15.01
CA ASN A 79 19.71 -3.88 -14.21
C ASN A 79 19.07 -4.91 -15.15
N ASN A 80 19.21 -6.19 -14.85
CA ASN A 80 18.68 -7.28 -15.66
C ASN A 80 17.69 -8.10 -14.81
N ASP A 81 16.65 -8.63 -15.44
CA ASP A 81 15.63 -9.46 -14.79
C ASP A 81 15.03 -8.80 -13.53
N VAL A 82 14.63 -7.53 -13.64
CA VAL A 82 14.07 -6.74 -12.52
C VAL A 82 12.64 -7.19 -12.25
N THR A 83 12.42 -7.98 -11.20
CA THR A 83 11.09 -8.40 -10.73
C THR A 83 10.53 -7.41 -9.72
N VAL A 84 9.38 -6.82 -10.04
CA VAL A 84 8.52 -6.07 -9.10
C VAL A 84 7.38 -6.98 -8.66
N THR A 85 7.26 -7.22 -7.37
CA THR A 85 6.09 -7.92 -6.78
C THR A 85 5.03 -6.89 -6.40
N THR A 86 3.82 -7.04 -6.93
CA THR A 86 2.67 -6.17 -6.60
C THR A 86 1.86 -6.68 -5.40
N GLU A 87 1.06 -5.80 -4.80
CA GLU A 87 0.19 -6.14 -3.64
C GLU A 87 -0.82 -7.26 -3.95
N TYR A 88 -1.34 -7.24 -5.17
CA TYR A 88 -2.27 -8.22 -5.72
C TYR A 88 -1.86 -8.58 -7.15
N PRO A 89 -2.20 -9.78 -7.65
CA PRO A 89 -1.99 -10.15 -9.05
C PRO A 89 -2.60 -9.16 -10.02
N LEU A 90 -1.90 -8.86 -11.11
CA LEU A 90 -2.40 -7.90 -12.09
C LEU A 90 -3.67 -8.43 -12.79
N ALA A 91 -4.67 -7.56 -12.91
CA ALA A 91 -5.87 -7.86 -13.68
C ALA A 91 -5.54 -7.98 -15.18
N GLU A 92 -6.01 -9.08 -15.77
CA GLU A 92 -5.88 -9.42 -17.19
C GLU A 92 -6.46 -8.32 -18.10
N ALA A 93 -5.75 -8.03 -19.20
CA ALA A 93 -6.09 -7.03 -20.21
C ALA A 93 -6.18 -5.55 -19.76
N GLU A 94 -5.87 -5.24 -18.50
CA GLU A 94 -5.66 -3.85 -18.04
C GLU A 94 -4.27 -3.31 -18.46
N ASN A 95 -4.14 -1.97 -18.46
CA ASN A 95 -2.87 -1.29 -18.75
C ASN A 95 -2.26 -0.71 -17.47
N TYR A 96 -0.97 -0.95 -17.29
CA TYR A 96 -0.16 -0.51 -16.15
C TYR A 96 0.99 0.35 -16.63
N ILE A 97 1.53 1.16 -15.72
CA ILE A 97 2.67 2.03 -15.96
C ILE A 97 3.82 1.59 -15.06
N ALA A 98 4.94 1.23 -15.66
CA ALA A 98 6.22 1.20 -14.97
C ALA A 98 6.79 2.63 -14.98
N MET A 99 7.19 3.14 -13.82
CA MET A 99 7.78 4.46 -13.64
C MET A 99 9.15 4.29 -12.96
N LEU A 100 10.15 5.04 -13.43
CA LEU A 100 11.46 5.06 -12.79
C LEU A 100 11.49 6.20 -11.76
N HIS A 101 11.93 5.92 -10.54
CA HIS A 101 12.10 6.87 -9.44
C HIS A 101 13.57 6.88 -9.00
N VAL A 102 14.08 8.01 -8.53
CA VAL A 102 15.45 8.13 -8.01
C VAL A 102 15.47 7.84 -6.51
N GLU A 103 16.53 7.21 -5.99
CA GLU A 103 16.78 7.11 -4.55
C GLU A 103 17.30 8.47 -4.07
N SER A 104 16.53 9.16 -3.22
CA SER A 104 16.74 10.57 -2.91
C SER A 104 17.21 10.87 -1.50
N ASN A 105 17.03 9.94 -0.56
CA ASN A 105 17.14 10.17 0.88
C ASN A 105 18.26 9.33 1.53
N GLY A 106 18.69 8.26 0.85
CA GLY A 106 19.83 7.42 1.19
C GLY A 106 19.49 6.11 1.91
N ASN A 107 18.24 5.66 1.89
CA ASN A 107 17.83 4.37 2.45
C ASN A 107 17.75 3.26 1.37
N GLU A 108 17.05 2.15 1.66
CA GLU A 108 16.87 1.00 0.75
C GLU A 108 15.39 0.79 0.40
N THR A 109 14.55 1.82 0.59
CA THR A 109 13.10 1.68 0.70
C THR A 109 12.38 2.78 -0.06
N TYR A 110 11.40 2.39 -0.88
CA TYR A 110 10.68 3.32 -1.75
C TYR A 110 9.63 4.11 -0.96
N ASP A 111 9.85 5.42 -0.83
CA ASP A 111 9.10 6.28 0.09
C ASP A 111 8.15 7.29 -0.60
N PHE A 112 8.11 7.35 -1.94
CA PHE A 112 7.19 8.25 -2.66
C PHE A 112 5.75 7.72 -2.62
N GLY A 113 4.86 8.49 -1.96
CA GLY A 113 3.48 8.10 -1.71
C GLY A 113 2.58 9.28 -1.31
N PRO A 114 1.32 9.01 -0.90
CA PRO A 114 0.36 10.06 -0.54
C PRO A 114 0.88 11.05 0.49
N ASP A 115 1.51 10.55 1.56
CA ASP A 115 1.96 11.36 2.68
C ASP A 115 3.37 11.94 2.49
N ASN A 116 4.09 11.51 1.45
CA ASN A 116 5.44 11.98 1.14
C ASN A 116 5.70 12.01 -0.38
N THR A 117 5.65 13.21 -0.98
CA THR A 117 5.85 13.42 -2.43
C THR A 117 7.17 14.11 -2.79
N ASP A 118 7.98 14.44 -1.78
CA ASP A 118 9.19 15.25 -1.93
C ASP A 118 10.48 14.41 -1.87
N VAL A 119 10.37 13.14 -1.46
CA VAL A 119 11.39 12.10 -1.62
C VAL A 119 11.01 11.17 -2.77
N ASP A 120 11.99 10.43 -3.25
CA ASP A 120 11.98 9.39 -4.28
C ASP A 120 11.15 9.77 -5.50
N THR A 121 11.33 11.01 -5.94
CA THR A 121 10.52 11.61 -6.99
C THR A 121 10.76 10.91 -8.34
N PRO A 122 9.76 10.90 -9.24
CA PRO A 122 9.92 10.31 -10.57
C PRO A 122 11.09 10.90 -11.37
N VAL A 123 11.90 10.03 -11.96
CA VAL A 123 13.02 10.41 -12.84
C VAL A 123 12.47 11.17 -14.05
N THR A 124 13.03 12.35 -14.28
CA THR A 124 12.56 13.27 -15.34
C THR A 124 13.69 13.57 -16.32
N VAL A 125 13.46 13.33 -17.61
CA VAL A 125 14.41 13.62 -18.71
C VAL A 125 13.79 14.65 -19.63
N ASP A 126 14.50 15.75 -19.90
CA ASP A 126 14.02 16.90 -20.70
C ASP A 126 12.66 17.52 -20.27
N GLY A 127 12.20 17.21 -19.05
CA GLY A 127 10.91 17.64 -18.49
C GLY A 127 9.79 16.60 -18.57
N GLU A 128 10.05 15.42 -19.13
CA GLU A 128 9.12 14.29 -19.22
C GLU A 128 9.51 13.17 -18.23
N VAL A 129 8.51 12.56 -17.58
CA VAL A 129 8.74 11.49 -16.60
C VAL A 129 9.05 10.17 -17.30
N VAL A 130 10.12 9.48 -16.89
CA VAL A 130 10.53 8.18 -17.42
C VAL A 130 9.49 7.12 -17.05
N THR A 131 8.64 6.80 -18.01
CA THR A 131 7.56 5.81 -17.89
C THR A 131 7.56 4.84 -19.05
N ALA A 132 7.03 3.64 -18.84
CA ALA A 132 6.72 2.70 -19.91
C ALA A 132 5.42 1.95 -19.60
N SER A 133 4.50 1.95 -20.57
CA SER A 133 3.25 1.19 -20.47
C SER A 133 3.49 -0.29 -20.74
N PHE A 134 2.80 -1.15 -19.99
CA PHE A 134 2.76 -2.60 -20.21
C PHE A 134 1.37 -3.16 -19.83
N GLY A 135 1.11 -4.42 -20.20
CA GLY A 135 -0.23 -5.01 -20.10
C GLY A 135 -1.06 -4.81 -21.37
N GLY A 136 -2.37 -4.99 -21.25
CA GLY A 136 -3.32 -4.93 -22.37
C GLY A 136 -3.26 -6.15 -23.31
N SER A 137 -4.42 -6.55 -23.85
CA SER A 137 -4.51 -7.61 -24.88
C SER A 137 -4.09 -7.08 -26.26
N GLY A 138 -2.81 -6.75 -26.46
CA GLY A 138 -2.34 -6.25 -27.77
C GLY A 138 -0.86 -5.92 -27.88
N SER A 139 -0.04 -6.91 -28.23
CA SER A 139 1.29 -6.66 -28.81
C SER A 139 1.18 -5.75 -30.05
N THR A 140 1.97 -4.67 -30.07
CA THR A 140 2.48 -3.95 -31.25
C THR A 140 1.48 -3.47 -32.31
N THR A 141 1.35 -2.14 -32.51
CA THR A 141 1.56 -1.50 -33.83
C THR A 141 1.86 0.00 -33.65
N GLU A 142 2.77 0.54 -34.45
CA GLU A 142 2.93 1.99 -34.69
C GLU A 142 1.63 2.61 -35.23
N VAL A 143 1.30 3.86 -34.88
CA VAL A 143 0.37 4.68 -35.68
C VAL A 143 0.83 6.13 -35.75
N ASP A 144 0.78 6.63 -36.99
CA ASP A 144 1.31 7.88 -37.52
C ASP A 144 1.02 9.19 -36.75
N ALA A 145 1.90 10.15 -37.01
CA ALA A 145 1.82 11.53 -36.54
C ALA A 145 0.58 12.30 -37.07
N ALA A 146 0.17 13.31 -36.30
CA ALA A 146 -1.09 14.02 -36.48
C ALA A 146 -1.17 14.98 -37.70
N GLU A 147 -2.38 15.07 -38.25
CA GLU A 147 -3.01 16.31 -38.71
C GLU A 147 -4.32 16.45 -37.89
N GLY A 148 -4.80 17.60 -37.43
CA GLY A 148 -4.29 18.96 -37.53
C GLY A 148 -5.43 19.99 -37.45
N ASN A 149 -5.33 20.90 -36.48
CA ASN A 149 -5.76 22.32 -36.57
C ASN A 149 -7.11 22.82 -35.96
N GLU A 150 -7.06 24.11 -35.61
CA GLU A 150 -8.10 25.10 -35.25
C GLU A 150 -8.81 25.06 -33.88
N ALA A 151 -8.24 25.86 -32.98
CA ALA A 151 -8.88 26.82 -32.06
C ALA A 151 -10.40 27.08 -32.14
N MET A 152 -11.00 27.26 -30.96
CA MET A 152 -12.11 28.21 -30.76
C MET A 152 -12.02 28.89 -29.38
N SER A 153 -12.47 30.16 -29.32
CA SER A 153 -12.34 31.01 -28.12
C SER A 153 -13.69 31.41 -27.53
N GLY A 154 -13.73 31.59 -26.20
CA GLY A 154 -14.69 32.46 -25.52
C GLY A 154 -15.79 31.76 -24.75
N GLY A 155 -16.03 32.21 -23.52
CA GLY A 155 -17.05 31.62 -22.63
C GLY A 155 -16.92 32.10 -21.18
N ASP A 156 -17.03 33.41 -20.95
CA ASP A 156 -17.13 34.01 -19.61
C ASP A 156 -18.41 33.56 -18.88
N SER A 157 -18.31 33.10 -17.64
CA SER A 157 -19.28 33.40 -16.57
C SER A 157 -18.75 33.04 -15.18
N SER A 158 -18.93 33.97 -14.25
CA SER A 158 -18.67 33.85 -12.81
C SER A 158 -19.77 33.08 -12.06
N GLU A 159 -19.45 32.51 -10.88
CA GLU A 159 -20.03 32.97 -9.60
C GLU A 159 -19.30 32.42 -8.34
N GLN A 160 -19.75 32.84 -7.14
CA GLN A 160 -18.94 33.00 -5.92
C GLN A 160 -19.17 31.97 -4.78
N SER A 161 -18.17 31.95 -3.87
CA SER A 161 -18.26 31.67 -2.43
C SER A 161 -18.24 30.19 -1.99
N ALA A 162 -17.76 29.83 -0.79
CA ALA A 162 -17.21 30.63 0.31
C ALA A 162 -16.10 29.85 1.06
N SER A 163 -15.14 30.56 1.67
CA SER A 163 -14.16 29.99 2.59
C SER A 163 -14.67 29.99 4.03
N ALA A 164 -14.39 28.94 4.79
CA ALA A 164 -14.53 28.92 6.24
C ALA A 164 -13.30 28.26 6.87
N GLU A 165 -12.49 29.05 7.55
CA GLU A 165 -11.44 28.57 8.45
C GLU A 165 -12.09 27.93 9.68
N MET A 166 -11.53 26.83 10.19
CA MET A 166 -11.82 26.33 11.54
C MET A 166 -10.49 26.11 12.27
N THR A 167 -10.36 26.81 13.40
CA THR A 167 -9.17 26.85 14.25
C THR A 167 -8.95 25.52 14.98
N SER A 168 -7.69 25.13 15.13
CA SER A 168 -7.28 24.13 16.12
C SER A 168 -7.44 24.70 17.54
N GLY A 169 -7.58 23.81 18.52
CA GLY A 169 -7.56 24.13 19.94
C GLY A 169 -6.75 23.09 20.70
N GLU A 170 -5.64 23.52 21.31
CA GLU A 170 -4.83 22.70 22.22
C GLU A 170 -5.61 22.32 23.48
N MET A 171 -5.38 21.11 24.00
CA MET A 171 -5.62 20.75 25.39
C MET A 171 -4.51 19.82 25.88
N ASP A 172 -3.68 20.34 26.78
CA ASP A 172 -2.64 19.59 27.48
C ASP A 172 -3.23 18.61 28.52
N ALA A 173 -2.58 17.47 28.72
CA ALA A 173 -2.74 16.64 29.91
C ALA A 173 -1.41 15.94 30.26
N GLU A 174 -0.87 16.20 31.46
CA GLU A 174 0.45 15.72 31.92
C GLU A 174 0.37 14.65 33.02
N GLY A 175 1.18 13.58 32.87
CA GLY A 175 1.62 12.65 33.94
C GLY A 175 0.70 11.48 34.32
N ILE A 176 1.14 10.31 34.81
CA ILE A 176 2.48 9.69 35.06
C ILE A 176 2.26 8.15 35.10
N GLY A 177 3.08 7.22 34.60
CA GLY A 177 4.37 7.30 33.87
C GLY A 177 5.43 6.31 34.39
N SER A 178 5.62 5.14 33.74
CA SER A 178 6.73 4.18 34.04
C SER A 178 7.15 3.33 32.83
N GLY A 179 8.33 3.57 32.27
CA GLY A 179 8.82 2.85 31.08
C GLY A 179 10.08 3.45 30.45
N GLN A 180 11.05 3.87 31.27
CA GLN A 180 12.24 4.58 30.78
C GLN A 180 13.24 3.64 30.07
N MET A 181 13.09 3.45 28.75
CA MET A 181 14.18 3.21 27.79
C MET A 181 13.75 3.62 26.36
N ALA A 182 13.54 4.93 26.14
CA ALA A 182 13.49 5.51 24.80
C ALA A 182 14.41 6.74 24.78
N GLY A 183 15.55 6.62 24.11
CA GLY A 183 15.95 7.72 23.24
C GLY A 183 15.08 7.61 21.99
N ASP A 184 14.68 8.72 21.40
CA ASP A 184 13.80 8.72 20.23
C ASP A 184 14.40 7.81 19.14
N MET A 185 13.74 6.69 18.89
CA MET A 185 14.12 5.77 17.83
C MET A 185 13.99 6.52 16.51
N THR A 186 14.98 6.39 15.63
CA THR A 186 14.97 7.03 14.32
C THR A 186 14.60 6.06 13.21
N MET A 187 14.16 6.56 12.06
CA MET A 187 13.89 5.73 10.89
C MET A 187 15.12 4.90 10.50
N ALA A 188 16.33 5.47 10.58
CA ALA A 188 17.58 4.76 10.35
C ALA A 188 17.84 3.60 11.35
N ASP A 189 17.34 3.69 12.59
CA ASP A 189 17.40 2.58 13.55
C ASP A 189 16.43 1.46 13.15
N LEU A 190 15.23 1.81 12.67
CA LEU A 190 14.26 0.86 12.11
C LEU A 190 14.83 0.15 10.89
N GLU A 191 15.26 0.90 9.87
CA GLU A 191 15.85 0.41 8.62
C GLU A 191 17.00 -0.56 8.89
N THR A 192 17.93 -0.18 9.79
CA THR A 192 19.05 -1.03 10.21
C THR A 192 18.57 -2.34 10.85
N HIS A 193 17.50 -2.30 11.63
CA HIS A 193 16.93 -3.46 12.32
C HIS A 193 16.17 -4.40 11.36
N ILE A 194 15.37 -3.85 10.45
CA ILE A 194 14.59 -4.63 9.47
C ILE A 194 15.37 -4.96 8.18
N ALA A 195 16.63 -4.55 8.04
CA ALA A 195 17.43 -4.71 6.83
C ALA A 195 17.49 -6.14 6.26
N GLN A 196 17.35 -7.16 7.12
CA GLN A 196 17.35 -8.59 6.74
C GLN A 196 15.95 -9.25 6.79
N TRP A 197 14.90 -8.48 7.04
CA TRP A 197 13.52 -8.96 7.01
C TRP A 197 13.03 -9.14 5.56
N PRO A 198 12.01 -9.98 5.32
CA PRO A 198 11.37 -10.11 4.01
C PRO A 198 10.77 -8.79 3.51
N GLN A 199 10.66 -8.60 2.19
CA GLN A 199 10.24 -7.32 1.62
C GLN A 199 8.83 -6.89 2.06
N ALA A 200 7.89 -7.83 2.18
CA ALA A 200 6.56 -7.54 2.71
C ALA A 200 6.63 -7.04 4.16
N SER A 201 7.44 -7.69 5.00
CA SER A 201 7.67 -7.27 6.40
C SER A 201 8.34 -5.90 6.49
N LYS A 202 9.27 -5.58 5.58
CA LYS A 202 9.86 -4.23 5.49
C LYS A 202 8.79 -3.19 5.16
N LYS A 203 8.03 -3.38 4.07
CA LYS A 203 6.96 -2.47 3.63
C LYS A 203 5.98 -2.17 4.77
N ALA A 204 5.44 -3.22 5.39
CA ALA A 204 4.50 -3.07 6.50
C ALA A 204 5.11 -2.37 7.74
N ALA A 205 6.40 -2.55 8.02
CA ALA A 205 7.07 -1.85 9.12
C ALA A 205 7.14 -0.34 8.90
N MET A 206 7.37 0.09 7.66
CA MET A 206 7.51 1.49 7.27
C MET A 206 6.16 2.17 7.13
N GLU A 207 5.17 1.52 6.50
CA GLU A 207 3.78 2.01 6.48
C GLU A 207 3.24 2.28 7.90
N MET A 208 3.57 1.41 8.87
CA MET A 208 3.19 1.60 10.26
C MET A 208 4.03 2.69 10.96
N TRP A 209 5.30 2.88 10.56
CA TRP A 209 6.14 3.96 11.05
C TRP A 209 5.62 5.33 10.59
N ASP A 210 5.33 5.50 9.30
CA ASP A 210 4.84 6.76 8.75
C ASP A 210 3.46 7.13 9.32
N LYS A 211 2.60 6.13 9.53
CA LYS A 211 1.25 6.34 10.04
C LYS A 211 1.17 6.54 11.55
N TYR A 212 2.01 5.85 12.33
CA TYR A 212 1.89 5.78 13.80
C TYR A 212 3.16 6.20 14.56
N GLY A 213 4.23 6.57 13.87
CA GLY A 213 5.53 6.88 14.47
C GLY A 213 6.29 5.62 14.90
N ALA A 214 7.30 5.80 15.77
CA ALA A 214 8.13 4.69 16.23
C ALA A 214 7.34 3.60 16.99
N PRO A 215 7.65 2.31 16.81
CA PRO A 215 7.05 1.22 17.57
C PRO A 215 7.42 1.34 19.05
N ALA A 216 6.49 0.97 19.93
CA ALA A 216 6.68 0.93 21.37
C ALA A 216 7.70 -0.15 21.78
N GLU A 217 7.77 -1.26 21.04
CA GLU A 217 8.76 -2.34 21.25
C GLU A 217 9.30 -2.83 19.90
N MET A 218 10.61 -3.06 19.85
CA MET A 218 11.33 -3.59 18.69
C MET A 218 12.16 -4.80 19.11
N THR A 219 11.97 -5.93 18.44
CA THR A 219 12.68 -7.20 18.67
C THR A 219 13.09 -7.82 17.34
N ASP A 220 14.07 -8.73 17.35
CA ASP A 220 14.64 -9.39 16.15
C ASP A 220 13.60 -9.92 15.15
N THR A 221 12.39 -10.26 15.58
CA THR A 221 11.32 -10.85 14.76
C THR A 221 9.95 -10.19 14.87
N LEU A 222 9.81 -9.10 15.65
CA LEU A 222 8.50 -8.47 15.91
C LEU A 222 8.67 -6.99 16.29
N LEU A 223 7.91 -6.12 15.63
CA LEU A 223 7.64 -4.74 16.04
C LEU A 223 6.24 -4.64 16.64
N ILE A 224 6.07 -3.80 17.66
CA ILE A 224 4.80 -3.61 18.36
C ILE A 224 4.49 -2.11 18.49
N TRP A 225 3.37 -1.69 17.94
CA TRP A 225 2.68 -0.46 18.34
C TRP A 225 1.58 -0.79 19.33
N ARG A 226 1.30 0.14 20.25
CA ARG A 226 0.28 0.02 21.30
C ARG A 226 -0.64 1.23 21.19
N ASP A 227 -1.93 1.02 21.41
CA ASP A 227 -2.94 2.09 21.48
C ASP A 227 -2.89 3.03 20.26
N ASN A 228 -2.79 2.47 19.06
CA ASN A 228 -2.50 3.17 17.81
C ASN A 228 -3.71 3.22 16.86
N GLY A 229 -4.21 4.41 16.56
CA GLY A 229 -5.43 4.58 15.76
C GLY A 229 -6.64 3.93 16.43
N PRO A 230 -7.44 3.10 15.73
CA PRO A 230 -8.53 2.33 16.34
C PRO A 230 -8.05 1.02 17.01
N PHE A 231 -6.75 0.72 16.99
CA PHE A 231 -6.22 -0.57 17.40
C PHE A 231 -5.64 -0.53 18.81
N VAL A 232 -5.96 -1.57 19.59
CA VAL A 232 -5.34 -1.83 20.91
C VAL A 232 -3.83 -2.06 20.74
N ARG A 233 -3.45 -2.67 19.61
CA ARG A 233 -2.06 -2.86 19.18
C ARG A 233 -1.97 -3.23 17.71
N THR A 234 -0.80 -2.97 17.13
CA THR A 234 -0.39 -3.46 15.82
C THR A 234 0.91 -4.24 15.95
N TYR A 235 1.01 -5.38 15.26
CA TYR A 235 2.19 -6.23 15.17
C TYR A 235 2.68 -6.30 13.73
N VAL A 236 3.97 -6.03 13.50
CA VAL A 236 4.65 -6.35 12.24
C VAL A 236 5.68 -7.45 12.50
N TYR A 237 5.57 -8.55 11.77
CA TYR A 237 6.38 -9.75 11.94
C TYR A 237 7.56 -9.75 10.97
N GLY A 238 8.76 -10.08 11.47
CA GLY A 238 9.97 -10.29 10.66
C GLY A 238 10.01 -11.61 9.88
N TYR A 239 8.85 -12.22 9.63
CA TYR A 239 8.67 -13.44 8.87
C TYR A 239 7.30 -13.44 8.17
N GLU A 240 7.24 -14.12 7.03
CA GLU A 240 6.03 -14.26 6.23
C GLU A 240 5.26 -15.54 6.56
N ILE A 241 3.95 -15.52 6.29
CA ILE A 241 3.12 -16.71 6.14
C ILE A 241 2.44 -16.60 4.77
N ASP A 242 2.45 -17.69 3.99
CA ASP A 242 1.79 -17.72 2.68
C ASP A 242 0.28 -17.73 2.84
N HIS A 243 -0.40 -16.74 2.25
CA HIS A 243 -1.85 -16.65 2.22
C HIS A 243 -2.34 -16.52 0.78
N ASN A 244 -3.41 -17.23 0.41
CA ASN A 244 -3.85 -17.42 -0.98
C ASN A 244 -5.24 -16.86 -1.30
N TRP A 245 -5.82 -16.05 -0.40
CA TRP A 245 -7.15 -15.46 -0.58
C TRP A 245 -7.16 -13.99 -0.12
N PRO A 246 -7.80 -13.04 -0.83
CA PRO A 246 -8.50 -13.22 -2.12
C PRO A 246 -7.54 -13.53 -3.28
N ALA A 247 -6.25 -13.28 -3.09
CA ALA A 247 -5.19 -13.68 -4.01
C ALA A 247 -3.89 -14.01 -3.23
N PRO A 248 -2.88 -14.66 -3.85
CA PRO A 248 -1.59 -14.94 -3.22
C PRO A 248 -0.87 -13.69 -2.71
N HIS A 249 -0.54 -13.67 -1.42
CA HIS A 249 0.24 -12.62 -0.74
C HIS A 249 0.88 -13.15 0.56
N LYS A 250 1.48 -12.25 1.37
CA LYS A 250 2.27 -12.58 2.56
C LYS A 250 1.72 -11.95 3.83
N ASP A 251 1.34 -12.76 4.82
CA ASP A 251 0.76 -12.30 6.08
C ASP A 251 1.84 -11.86 7.08
N VAL A 252 2.09 -10.55 7.14
CA VAL A 252 3.19 -9.92 7.92
C VAL A 252 2.72 -8.87 8.94
N LEU A 253 1.48 -8.38 8.83
CA LEU A 253 0.87 -7.36 9.70
C LEU A 253 -0.34 -7.95 10.42
N GLN A 254 -0.48 -7.76 11.73
CA GLN A 254 -1.70 -8.13 12.48
C GLN A 254 -2.16 -6.99 13.39
N GLN A 255 -3.46 -6.70 13.36
CA GLN A 255 -4.04 -5.56 14.06
C GLN A 255 -5.27 -5.98 14.87
N PHE A 256 -5.37 -5.47 16.10
CA PHE A 256 -6.29 -5.96 17.13
C PHE A 256 -7.21 -4.83 17.61
N ILE A 257 -8.49 -5.15 17.75
CA ILE A 257 -9.51 -4.26 18.33
C ILE A 257 -10.24 -4.98 19.46
N HIS A 258 -10.79 -4.20 20.41
CA HIS A 258 -11.72 -4.75 21.39
C HIS A 258 -13.07 -5.05 20.72
N TYR A 259 -13.49 -6.32 20.77
CA TYR A 259 -14.75 -6.81 20.24
C TYR A 259 -15.21 -8.08 20.99
N ASP A 260 -16.41 -8.06 21.58
CA ASP A 260 -17.01 -9.26 22.21
C ASP A 260 -17.71 -10.10 21.14
N VAL A 261 -17.03 -11.13 20.63
CA VAL A 261 -17.54 -11.99 19.57
C VAL A 261 -18.50 -13.05 20.16
N PRO A 262 -19.78 -13.10 19.73
CA PRO A 262 -20.71 -14.14 20.17
C PRO A 262 -20.22 -15.54 19.86
N THR A 263 -20.33 -16.48 20.80
CA THR A 263 -19.77 -17.84 20.64
C THR A 263 -20.45 -18.67 19.54
N ASP A 264 -21.64 -18.27 19.12
CA ASP A 264 -22.46 -18.93 18.09
C ASP A 264 -22.19 -18.44 16.66
N VAL A 265 -21.29 -17.47 16.44
CA VAL A 265 -20.85 -17.02 15.10
C VAL A 265 -19.38 -17.32 14.78
N PHE A 266 -18.71 -18.13 15.60
CA PHE A 266 -17.30 -18.52 15.38
C PHE A 266 -17.11 -19.37 14.12
N ASP A 267 -18.08 -20.21 13.78
CA ASP A 267 -18.04 -21.04 12.58
C ASP A 267 -18.16 -20.16 11.31
N GLU A 268 -19.07 -19.19 11.32
CA GLU A 268 -19.27 -18.22 10.23
C GLU A 268 -18.03 -17.33 10.02
N LEU A 269 -17.41 -16.82 11.08
CA LEU A 269 -16.16 -16.06 10.98
C LEU A 269 -15.04 -16.90 10.37
N ALA A 270 -14.87 -18.14 10.80
CA ALA A 270 -13.86 -19.06 10.27
C ALA A 270 -14.12 -19.49 8.82
N MET A 271 -15.38 -19.47 8.36
CA MET A 271 -15.73 -19.67 6.95
C MET A 271 -15.57 -18.40 6.10
N PHE A 272 -15.75 -17.21 6.71
CA PHE A 272 -15.55 -15.93 6.03
C PHE A 272 -14.07 -15.70 5.71
N ASP A 273 -13.19 -15.69 6.72
CA ASP A 273 -11.78 -15.35 6.53
C ASP A 273 -10.89 -16.06 7.56
N GLY A 274 -9.91 -16.83 7.08
CA GLY A 274 -8.92 -17.51 7.93
C GLY A 274 -7.92 -16.57 8.61
N SER A 275 -7.88 -15.31 8.16
CA SER A 275 -7.09 -14.21 8.72
C SER A 275 -7.65 -13.68 10.03
N ILE A 276 -8.93 -13.94 10.31
CA ILE A 276 -9.65 -13.40 11.47
C ILE A 276 -9.48 -14.31 12.67
N ILE A 277 -9.03 -13.73 13.78
CA ILE A 277 -8.78 -14.43 15.03
C ILE A 277 -9.55 -13.73 16.15
N ALA A 278 -10.54 -14.43 16.71
CA ALA A 278 -11.33 -14.00 17.85
C ALA A 278 -10.78 -14.62 19.16
N GLU A 279 -10.31 -13.80 20.09
CA GLU A 279 -9.79 -14.22 21.39
C GLU A 279 -10.71 -13.75 22.52
N ARG A 280 -11.83 -14.47 22.71
CA ARG A 280 -12.90 -14.13 23.66
C ARG A 280 -12.38 -13.82 25.08
N THR A 281 -11.37 -14.54 25.57
CA THR A 281 -10.82 -14.31 26.92
C THR A 281 -10.28 -12.88 27.11
N LYS A 282 -9.75 -12.24 26.05
CA LYS A 282 -9.33 -10.83 26.06
C LYS A 282 -10.42 -9.86 25.59
N GLY A 283 -11.54 -10.37 25.07
CA GLY A 283 -12.55 -9.56 24.39
C GLY A 283 -11.97 -8.86 23.16
N GLU A 284 -11.17 -9.58 22.36
CA GLU A 284 -10.48 -9.05 21.19
C GLU A 284 -10.83 -9.83 19.91
N ILE A 285 -10.87 -9.12 18.79
CA ILE A 285 -10.78 -9.68 17.45
C ILE A 285 -9.59 -9.05 16.72
N SER A 286 -8.99 -9.78 15.80
CA SER A 286 -7.90 -9.29 14.96
C SER A 286 -7.98 -9.82 13.55
N ALA A 287 -7.40 -9.09 12.60
CA ALA A 287 -7.10 -9.54 11.26
C ALA A 287 -5.58 -9.55 11.05
N ARG A 288 -5.08 -10.51 10.27
CA ARG A 288 -3.68 -10.62 9.86
C ARG A 288 -3.59 -10.64 8.33
N CYS A 289 -2.79 -9.77 7.73
CA CYS A 289 -2.63 -9.68 6.28
C CYS A 289 -1.28 -9.05 5.91
N HIS A 290 -1.10 -8.58 4.67
CA HIS A 290 0.08 -7.85 4.22
C HIS A 290 0.03 -6.34 4.51
N SER A 291 -1.17 -5.76 4.67
CA SER A 291 -1.40 -4.31 4.77
C SER A 291 -2.56 -3.98 5.72
N GLU A 292 -2.59 -2.74 6.24
CA GLU A 292 -3.71 -2.27 7.08
C GLU A 292 -5.01 -2.16 6.26
N PHE A 293 -4.91 -1.76 5.00
CA PHE A 293 -5.99 -1.75 4.01
C PHE A 293 -6.80 -3.05 4.07
N ALA A 294 -6.10 -4.19 3.99
CA ALA A 294 -6.73 -5.50 4.00
C ALA A 294 -7.28 -5.89 5.39
N ASN A 295 -6.55 -5.57 6.47
CA ASN A 295 -7.05 -5.79 7.84
C ASN A 295 -8.35 -5.02 8.13
N LEU A 296 -8.48 -3.78 7.64
CA LEU A 296 -9.69 -2.97 7.79
C LEU A 296 -10.88 -3.58 7.05
N ILE A 297 -10.68 -4.07 5.82
CA ILE A 297 -11.71 -4.80 5.06
C ILE A 297 -12.16 -6.05 5.84
N ALA A 298 -11.22 -6.87 6.31
CA ALA A 298 -11.49 -8.09 7.06
C ALA A 298 -12.27 -7.80 8.36
N LEU A 299 -11.85 -6.79 9.15
CA LEU A 299 -12.53 -6.42 10.40
C LEU A 299 -13.94 -5.87 10.17
N ASN A 300 -14.14 -5.02 9.16
CA ASN A 300 -15.45 -4.47 8.81
C ASN A 300 -16.42 -5.57 8.33
N LEU A 301 -16.00 -6.41 7.40
CA LEU A 301 -16.84 -7.50 6.88
C LEU A 301 -17.04 -8.61 7.92
N GLY A 302 -16.07 -8.82 8.82
CA GLY A 302 -16.21 -9.68 9.99
C GLY A 302 -17.30 -9.18 10.94
N ASN A 303 -17.37 -7.87 11.20
CA ASN A 303 -18.48 -7.25 11.92
C ASN A 303 -19.83 -7.47 11.21
N ASP A 304 -19.89 -7.32 9.88
CA ASP A 304 -21.12 -7.54 9.11
C ASP A 304 -21.61 -8.99 9.19
N VAL A 305 -20.69 -9.96 9.26
CA VAL A 305 -21.00 -11.38 9.51
C VAL A 305 -21.48 -11.61 10.95
N ILE A 306 -20.80 -11.05 11.96
CA ILE A 306 -21.17 -11.19 13.37
C ILE A 306 -22.56 -10.61 13.66
N THR A 307 -22.87 -9.46 13.07
CA THR A 307 -24.15 -8.76 13.23
C THR A 307 -25.28 -9.34 12.37
N GLY A 308 -24.94 -10.19 11.39
CA GLY A 308 -25.89 -10.75 10.42
C GLY A 308 -26.36 -9.76 9.36
N GLU A 309 -25.65 -8.65 9.16
CA GLU A 309 -25.88 -7.72 8.04
C GLU A 309 -25.42 -8.32 6.70
N LYS A 310 -24.47 -9.27 6.72
CA LYS A 310 -24.06 -10.07 5.57
C LYS A 310 -23.99 -11.55 5.94
N SER A 311 -24.35 -12.42 5.00
CA SER A 311 -23.91 -13.82 5.03
C SER A 311 -22.42 -13.94 4.68
N VAL A 312 -21.82 -15.08 5.01
CA VAL A 312 -20.42 -15.41 4.68
C VAL A 312 -20.12 -15.20 3.18
N ASP A 313 -21.00 -15.67 2.28
CA ASP A 313 -20.81 -15.53 0.84
C ASP A 313 -20.88 -14.07 0.38
N GLU A 314 -21.78 -13.27 0.96
CA GLU A 314 -21.91 -11.83 0.67
C GLU A 314 -20.71 -11.02 1.20
N ALA A 315 -20.17 -11.41 2.35
CA ALA A 315 -18.96 -10.81 2.91
C ALA A 315 -17.73 -11.14 2.04
N ARG A 316 -17.54 -12.40 1.61
CA ARG A 316 -16.44 -12.80 0.71
C ARG A 316 -16.53 -12.06 -0.64
N ALA A 317 -17.73 -11.93 -1.22
CA ALA A 317 -17.94 -11.17 -2.45
C ALA A 317 -17.66 -9.67 -2.27
N ALA A 318 -17.99 -9.08 -1.11
CA ALA A 318 -17.68 -7.69 -0.80
C ALA A 318 -16.18 -7.44 -0.62
N TYR A 319 -15.42 -8.40 -0.06
CA TYR A 319 -13.96 -8.33 0.02
C TYR A 319 -13.34 -8.29 -1.38
N GLU A 320 -13.72 -9.24 -2.25
CA GLU A 320 -13.20 -9.31 -3.63
C GLU A 320 -13.50 -8.04 -4.44
N GLU A 321 -14.66 -7.42 -4.22
CA GLU A 321 -15.01 -6.13 -4.83
C GLU A 321 -14.20 -4.96 -4.25
N ALA A 322 -13.91 -4.94 -2.95
CA ALA A 322 -13.07 -3.92 -2.33
C ALA A 322 -11.63 -3.94 -2.89
N VAL A 323 -11.05 -5.13 -3.03
CA VAL A 323 -9.73 -5.32 -3.65
C VAL A 323 -9.75 -4.92 -5.13
N ARG A 324 -10.79 -5.30 -5.87
CA ARG A 324 -10.96 -4.88 -7.28
C ARG A 324 -11.02 -3.36 -7.44
N GLN A 325 -11.70 -2.66 -6.52
CA GLN A 325 -11.77 -1.21 -6.52
C GLN A 325 -10.38 -0.58 -6.28
N HIS A 326 -9.61 -1.11 -5.32
CA HIS A 326 -8.23 -0.68 -5.04
C HIS A 326 -7.30 -0.89 -6.24
N MET A 327 -7.35 -2.06 -6.88
CA MET A 327 -6.62 -2.34 -8.12
C MET A 327 -7.00 -1.40 -9.29
N ALA A 328 -8.20 -0.80 -9.26
CA ALA A 328 -8.66 0.21 -10.22
C ALA A 328 -8.35 1.66 -9.77
N GLY A 329 -7.51 1.86 -8.75
CA GLY A 329 -7.15 3.17 -8.21
C GLY A 329 -8.27 3.84 -7.40
N ASN A 330 -9.18 3.07 -6.80
CA ASN A 330 -10.25 3.58 -5.95
C ASN A 330 -10.09 3.02 -4.53
N SER A 331 -10.06 3.89 -3.52
CA SER A 331 -10.04 3.45 -2.12
C SER A 331 -11.46 3.32 -1.56
N PRO A 332 -12.01 2.11 -1.32
CA PRO A 332 -13.34 1.93 -0.73
C PRO A 332 -13.35 2.30 0.76
N GLU A 333 -14.47 2.83 1.28
CA GLU A 333 -14.58 3.29 2.67
C GLU A 333 -14.24 2.20 3.71
N ILE A 334 -14.65 0.95 3.43
CA ILE A 334 -14.37 -0.23 4.28
C ILE A 334 -12.88 -0.60 4.38
N ALA A 335 -12.00 0.02 3.59
CA ALA A 335 -10.56 -0.17 3.64
C ALA A 335 -9.79 1.06 4.18
N GLN A 336 -10.48 2.19 4.38
CA GLN A 336 -9.88 3.43 4.91
C GLN A 336 -9.97 3.54 6.43
N ARG A 337 -11.00 2.94 7.02
CA ARG A 337 -11.33 3.03 8.46
C ARG A 337 -12.26 1.90 8.88
N LEU A 338 -12.44 1.72 10.19
CA LEU A 338 -13.57 0.93 10.69
C LEU A 338 -14.88 1.67 10.40
N THR A 339 -15.89 0.95 9.92
CA THR A 339 -17.24 1.46 9.65
C THR A 339 -18.16 1.35 10.87
N PHE A 340 -17.69 0.68 11.92
CA PHE A 340 -18.31 0.58 13.24
C PHE A 340 -17.36 1.12 14.31
N GLU A 341 -17.88 1.44 15.49
CA GLU A 341 -17.09 1.86 16.65
C GLU A 341 -16.72 0.62 17.49
N PRO A 342 -15.43 0.25 17.65
CA PRO A 342 -15.03 -0.81 18.57
C PRO A 342 -15.22 -0.37 20.03
N ALA A 343 -15.09 -1.29 20.98
CA ALA A 343 -15.17 -0.91 22.39
C ALA A 343 -13.94 -0.05 22.78
N GLY A 344 -14.16 1.18 23.23
CA GLY A 344 -13.10 2.11 23.66
C GLY A 344 -12.52 1.85 25.05
N GLU A 345 -12.84 0.72 25.67
CA GLU A 345 -12.37 0.29 26.99
C GLU A 345 -12.14 -1.22 27.02
N ASP A 346 -11.30 -1.69 27.96
CA ASP A 346 -10.94 -3.11 28.09
C ASP A 346 -12.16 -3.96 28.49
N ILE A 347 -12.57 -4.84 27.57
CA ILE A 347 -13.70 -5.76 27.71
C ILE A 347 -13.26 -7.22 27.96
N THR A 348 -12.08 -7.43 28.55
CA THR A 348 -11.55 -8.75 28.94
C THR A 348 -12.61 -9.63 29.61
N ASN A 349 -13.01 -10.71 28.91
CA ASN A 349 -14.07 -11.64 29.31
C ASN A 349 -13.46 -12.94 29.85
N ALA A 350 -12.79 -12.83 31.02
CA ALA A 350 -12.12 -13.96 31.66
C ALA A 350 -13.13 -14.96 32.25
N GLU A 351 -12.96 -16.26 31.92
CA GLU A 351 -13.82 -17.33 32.41
C GLU A 351 -13.69 -17.56 33.93
N GLU A 352 -14.79 -17.98 34.57
CA GLU A 352 -14.80 -18.24 36.01
C GLU A 352 -13.90 -19.41 36.41
N ALA A 353 -13.09 -19.22 37.47
CA ALA A 353 -12.20 -20.25 37.99
C ALA A 353 -12.97 -21.41 38.66
N VAL A 354 -13.03 -22.56 37.98
CA VAL A 354 -13.68 -23.78 38.50
C VAL A 354 -12.87 -24.48 39.60
N ILE A 355 -11.56 -24.23 39.68
CA ILE A 355 -10.66 -24.77 40.70
C ILE A 355 -10.32 -23.67 41.71
N GLN A 356 -10.71 -23.86 42.98
CA GLN A 356 -10.32 -22.98 44.08
C GLN A 356 -8.90 -23.33 44.57
N GLN A 357 -8.09 -22.30 44.84
CA GLN A 357 -6.73 -22.41 45.40
C GLN A 357 -6.72 -22.42 46.93
#